data_AF-G9WKF2-F1
#
_entry.id   AF-G9WKF2-F1
#
_cell.length_a   1.000
_cell.length_b   1.000
_cell.length_c   1.000
_cell.angle_alpha   90.00
_cell.angle_beta   90.00
_cell.angle_gamma   90.00
#
_symmetry.space_group_name_H-M   'P 1'
#
loop_
_entity.id
_entity.type
_entity.pdbx_description
1 polymer ?
#
loop_
_entity_poly.entity_id
_entity_poly.type
_entity_poly.pdbx_seq_one_letter_code
_entity_poly.pdbx_strand_id
1 'polypeptide(L)'
;MIEGNEEKKVVVEDGQVVFTPDTKADKADNAKKAEQKKDLSEIFTDLDSLLQKMEGEESLEKSFAIYEKAVALLKEANSSIDRIEKQVRILDGEEGK
;
A
#
# COMPACT_ATOMS: atom_id res chain seq x y z
N MET A 1 16.31 22.62 -42.46
CA MET A 1 15.32 21.73 -43.10
C MET A 1 15.58 20.33 -42.58
N ILE A 2 14.52 19.67 -42.07
CA ILE A 2 14.40 18.24 -41.70
C ILE A 2 15.19 17.84 -40.43
N GLU A 3 14.73 17.09 -39.43
CA GLU A 3 13.47 16.52 -38.89
C GLU A 3 13.89 15.90 -37.53
N GLY A 4 12.95 15.60 -36.62
CA GLY A 4 13.26 14.74 -35.48
C GLY A 4 12.24 14.77 -34.35
N ASN A 5 11.00 14.41 -34.66
CA ASN A 5 9.94 14.11 -33.69
C ASN A 5 10.34 12.84 -32.90
N GLU A 6 10.64 12.94 -31.60
CA GLU A 6 10.90 11.78 -30.75
C GLU A 6 9.58 11.05 -30.45
N GLU A 7 9.32 10.00 -31.22
CA GLU A 7 8.22 9.06 -31.02
C GLU A 7 8.40 8.31 -29.69
N LYS A 8 7.48 8.51 -28.74
CA LYS A 8 7.30 7.59 -27.61
C LYS A 8 6.91 6.22 -28.18
N LYS A 9 7.83 5.26 -28.11
CA LYS A 9 7.59 3.87 -28.48
C LYS A 9 6.62 3.22 -27.47
N VAL A 10 5.34 3.17 -27.83
CA VAL A 10 4.32 2.35 -27.16
C VAL A 10 4.33 1.00 -27.84
N VAL A 11 4.66 -0.06 -27.10
CA VAL A 11 4.50 -1.44 -27.58
C VAL A 11 3.24 -1.99 -26.93
N VAL A 12 2.28 -2.42 -27.76
CA VAL A 12 1.03 -3.08 -27.34
C VAL A 12 1.13 -4.53 -27.80
N GLU A 13 1.14 -5.45 -26.84
CA GLU A 13 0.93 -6.88 -27.09
C GLU A 13 -0.14 -7.36 -26.09
N ASP A 14 -1.19 -8.00 -26.61
CA ASP A 14 -2.36 -8.54 -25.88
C ASP A 14 -3.10 -7.58 -24.94
N GLY A 15 -3.45 -6.38 -25.43
CA GLY A 15 -4.50 -5.55 -24.83
C GLY A 15 -4.21 -4.96 -23.45
N GLN A 16 -2.99 -5.11 -22.94
CA GLN A 16 -2.53 -4.55 -21.68
C GLN A 16 -1.41 -3.54 -21.92
N VAL A 17 -1.61 -2.29 -21.48
CA VAL A 17 -0.56 -1.26 -21.52
C VAL A 17 0.44 -1.56 -20.40
N VAL A 18 1.60 -2.11 -20.75
CA VAL A 18 2.68 -2.37 -19.80
C VAL A 18 3.70 -1.23 -19.89
N PHE A 19 3.77 -0.41 -18.84
CA PHE A 19 4.88 0.51 -18.63
C PHE A 19 6.00 -0.24 -17.90
N THR A 20 7.06 -0.64 -18.61
CA THR A 20 8.28 -1.14 -17.97
C THR A 20 9.19 0.04 -17.61
N PRO A 21 9.54 0.27 -16.34
CA PRO A 21 10.59 1.21 -15.98
C PRO A 21 11.95 0.53 -16.19
N ASP A 22 12.64 0.88 -17.28
CA ASP A 22 14.04 0.50 -17.48
C ASP A 22 14.94 1.14 -16.40
N THR A 23 15.70 0.28 -15.74
CA THR A 23 16.65 0.64 -14.67
C THR A 23 17.97 1.10 -15.26
N LYS A 24 18.48 2.28 -14.86
CA LYS A 24 19.88 2.49 -14.43
C LYS A 24 20.19 3.89 -13.87
N ALA A 25 20.51 3.88 -12.56
CA ALA A 25 21.40 4.71 -11.74
C ALA A 25 21.88 6.10 -12.21
N ASP A 26 21.59 7.15 -11.44
CA ASP A 26 22.53 7.77 -10.49
C ASP A 26 21.94 9.05 -9.84
N LYS A 27 21.56 9.00 -8.55
CA LYS A 27 21.95 9.97 -7.52
C LYS A 27 21.31 9.64 -6.17
N ALA A 28 22.18 9.50 -5.18
CA ALA A 28 21.85 9.47 -3.77
C ALA A 28 21.08 10.74 -3.37
N ASP A 29 19.93 10.58 -2.73
CA ASP A 29 19.53 11.39 -1.58
C ASP A 29 18.31 10.78 -0.88
N ASN A 30 18.48 10.51 0.41
CA ASN A 30 17.43 10.34 1.42
C ASN A 30 16.44 9.16 1.23
N ALA A 31 16.93 7.94 1.49
CA ALA A 31 16.07 6.80 1.83
C ALA A 31 15.42 6.99 3.22
N LYS A 32 14.46 7.93 3.33
CA LYS A 32 13.35 7.73 4.26
C LYS A 32 12.58 6.55 3.71
N LYS A 33 12.71 5.42 4.40
CA LYS A 33 11.92 4.20 4.22
C LYS A 33 10.44 4.59 4.29
N ALA A 34 9.86 5.00 3.17
CA ALA A 34 8.43 5.09 2.99
C ALA A 34 7.95 3.64 2.93
N GLU A 35 7.84 3.01 4.09
CA GLU A 35 6.94 1.86 4.23
C GLU A 35 5.59 2.37 3.71
N GLN A 36 5.21 1.89 2.53
CA GLN A 36 3.85 2.05 2.03
C GLN A 36 2.95 1.50 3.15
N LYS A 37 2.30 2.40 3.88
CA LYS A 37 1.34 1.99 4.90
C LYS A 37 0.17 1.35 4.17
N LYS A 38 -0.31 0.22 4.68
CA LYS A 38 -1.41 -0.51 4.05
C LYS A 38 -2.68 0.31 4.06
N ASP A 39 -3.49 0.10 3.03
CA ASP A 39 -4.85 0.62 3.00
C ASP A 39 -5.75 -0.16 3.96
N LEU A 40 -6.82 0.49 4.42
CA LEU A 40 -7.71 -0.09 5.43
C LEU A 40 -8.35 -1.41 4.96
N SER A 41 -8.65 -1.55 3.67
CA SER A 41 -9.16 -2.80 3.07
C SER A 41 -8.14 -3.95 3.10
N GLU A 42 -6.87 -3.66 2.84
CA GLU A 42 -5.79 -4.65 2.88
C GLU A 42 -5.58 -5.15 4.31
N ILE A 43 -5.65 -4.23 5.29
CA ILE A 43 -5.56 -4.58 6.71
C ILE A 43 -6.69 -5.52 7.12
N PHE A 44 -7.93 -5.26 6.71
CA PHE A 44 -9.03 -6.17 6.99
C PHE A 44 -8.89 -7.53 6.30
N THR A 45 -8.41 -7.54 5.06
CA THR A 45 -8.14 -8.80 4.33
C THR A 45 -7.09 -9.64 5.07
N ASP A 46 -6.04 -9.01 5.59
CA ASP A 46 -5.02 -9.69 6.38
C ASP A 46 -5.57 -10.18 7.73
N LEU A 47 -6.43 -9.41 8.40
CA LEU A 47 -7.09 -9.81 9.64
C LEU A 47 -8.00 -11.03 9.44
N ASP A 48 -8.78 -11.06 8.35
CA ASP A 48 -9.61 -12.23 8.00
C ASP A 48 -8.74 -13.48 7.74
N SER A 49 -7.60 -13.31 7.06
CA SER A 49 -6.65 -14.41 6.86
C SER A 49 -6.06 -14.92 8.18
N LEU A 50 -5.76 -14.01 9.12
CA LEU A 50 -5.27 -14.40 10.44
C LEU A 50 -6.36 -15.12 11.25
N LEU A 51 -7.60 -14.67 11.17
CA LEU A 51 -8.73 -15.31 11.84
C LEU A 51 -8.92 -16.74 11.34
N GLN A 52 -8.94 -16.96 10.02
CA GLN A 52 -9.02 -18.30 9.43
C GLN A 52 -7.86 -19.21 9.86
N LYS A 53 -6.64 -18.66 9.97
CA LYS A 53 -5.48 -19.42 10.47
C LYS A 53 -5.63 -19.79 11.94
N MET A 54 -6.26 -18.93 12.73
CA MET A 54 -6.46 -19.16 14.17
C MET A 54 -7.49 -20.26 14.43
N GLU A 55 -8.54 -20.36 13.62
CA GLU A 55 -9.60 -21.38 13.76
C GLU A 55 -9.07 -22.82 13.66
N GLY A 56 -7.95 -23.03 12.97
CA GLY A 56 -7.30 -24.33 12.81
C GLY A 56 -6.03 -24.54 13.64
N GLU A 57 -5.66 -23.61 14.52
CA GLU A 57 -4.39 -23.68 15.25
C GLU A 57 -4.55 -24.34 16.62
N GLU A 58 -3.87 -25.46 16.83
CA GLU A 58 -3.89 -26.21 18.10
C GLU A 58 -2.78 -25.77 19.06
N SER A 59 -1.73 -25.10 18.55
CA SER A 59 -0.63 -24.61 19.37
C SER A 59 -0.97 -23.26 19.99
N LEU A 60 -0.95 -23.20 21.33
CA LEU A 60 -1.13 -21.96 22.07
C LEU A 60 -0.06 -20.90 21.74
N GLU A 61 1.19 -21.32 21.54
CA GLU A 61 2.28 -20.41 21.17
C GLU A 61 2.04 -19.76 19.80
N LYS A 62 1.62 -20.55 18.81
CA LYS A 62 1.27 -20.02 17.49
C LYS A 62 0.01 -19.16 17.53
N SER A 63 -0.96 -19.52 18.37
CA SER A 63 -2.16 -18.71 18.61
C SER A 63 -1.80 -17.33 19.17
N PHE A 64 -0.85 -17.26 20.12
CA PHE A 64 -0.34 -15.98 20.60
C PHE A 64 0.38 -15.18 19.51
N ALA A 65 1.18 -15.82 18.66
CA ALA A 65 1.84 -15.15 17.55
C ALA A 65 0.84 -14.60 16.52
N ILE A 66 -0.26 -15.31 16.25
CA ILE A 66 -1.35 -14.83 15.39
C ILE A 66 -2.04 -13.62 16.04
N TYR A 67 -2.36 -13.73 17.33
CA TYR A 67 -2.98 -12.62 18.08
C TYR A 67 -2.11 -11.37 18.09
N GLU A 68 -0.81 -11.49 18.35
CA GLU A 68 0.13 -10.36 18.34
C GLU A 68 0.13 -9.65 16.98
N LYS A 69 0.15 -10.42 15.88
CA LYS A 69 0.03 -9.88 14.52
C LYS A 69 -1.29 -9.18 14.29
N ALA A 70 -2.41 -9.75 14.75
CA ALA A 70 -3.72 -9.12 14.63
C ALA A 70 -3.78 -7.78 15.39
N VAL A 71 -3.21 -7.72 16.60
CA VAL A 71 -3.11 -6.47 17.37
C VAL A 71 -2.26 -5.42 16.65
N ALA A 72 -1.16 -5.82 16.00
CA ALA A 72 -0.35 -4.90 15.21
C ALA A 72 -1.13 -4.33 14.01
N LEU A 73 -1.87 -5.17 13.29
CA LEU A 73 -2.74 -4.76 12.19
C LEU A 73 -3.85 -3.82 12.64
N LEU A 74 -4.48 -4.06 13.80
CA LEU A 74 -5.49 -3.16 14.36
C LEU A 74 -4.93 -1.77 14.67
N LYS A 75 -3.68 -1.68 15.13
CA LYS A 75 -3.01 -0.38 15.34
C LYS A 75 -2.74 0.34 14.01
N GLU A 76 -2.41 -0.42 12.96
CA GLU A 76 -2.25 0.14 11.62
C GLU A 76 -3.60 0.62 11.06
N ALA A 77 -4.68 -0.12 11.31
CA ALA A 77 -6.04 0.28 10.92
C ALA A 77 -6.42 1.64 11.52
N ASN A 78 -6.16 1.85 12.82
CA ASN A 78 -6.38 3.15 13.47
C ASN A 78 -5.61 4.27 12.77
N SER A 79 -4.35 4.04 12.41
CA SER A 79 -3.55 5.01 11.67
C SER A 79 -4.08 5.29 10.26
N SER A 80 -4.72 4.31 9.63
CA SER A 80 -5.37 4.45 8.32
C SER A 80 -6.67 5.25 8.44
N ILE A 81 -7.49 4.96 9.45
CA ILE A 81 -8.71 5.72 9.78
C ILE A 81 -8.38 7.19 10.04
N ASP A 82 -7.37 7.47 10.86
CA ASP A 82 -6.93 8.86 11.15
C ASP A 82 -6.58 9.64 9.87
N ARG A 83 -6.05 8.96 8.84
CA ARG A 83 -5.73 9.58 7.55
C ARG A 83 -6.98 9.86 6.74
N ILE A 84 -7.89 8.88 6.68
CA ILE A 84 -9.17 9.01 6.00
C ILE A 84 -9.97 10.16 6.62
N GLU A 85 -10.05 10.23 7.95
CA GLU A 85 -10.74 11.32 8.65
C GLU A 85 -10.20 12.70 8.29
N LYS A 86 -8.87 12.85 8.22
CA LYS A 86 -8.23 14.11 7.78
C LYS A 86 -8.58 14.45 6.34
N GLN A 87 -8.53 13.45 5.44
CA GLN A 87 -8.90 13.66 4.04
C GLN A 87 -10.37 14.09 3.91
N VAL A 88 -11.28 13.48 4.67
CA VAL A 88 -12.70 13.86 4.69
C VAL A 88 -12.87 15.31 5.17
N ARG A 89 -12.22 15.73 6.27
CA ARG A 89 -12.29 17.12 6.76
C ARG A 89 -11.79 18.14 5.74
N ILE A 90 -10.74 17.80 4.99
CA ILE A 90 -10.23 18.66 3.90
C ILE A 90 -11.30 18.80 2.81
N LEU A 91 -11.94 17.70 2.42
CA LEU A 91 -13.01 17.71 1.41
C LEU A 91 -14.24 18.52 1.87
N ASP A 92 -14.56 18.44 3.16
CA ASP A 92 -15.66 19.19 3.78
C ASP A 92 -15.34 20.68 4.01
N GLY A 93 -14.08 21.10 3.73
CA GLY A 93 -13.65 22.50 3.82
C GLY A 93 -13.49 23.02 5.26
N GLU A 94 -13.39 22.12 6.24
CA GLU A 94 -13.29 22.48 7.67
C GLU A 94 -11.87 22.88 8.10
N GLU A 95 -10.82 22.50 7.36
CA GLU A 95 -9.42 22.80 7.73
C GLU A 95 -8.93 24.21 7.31
N GLY A 96 -9.83 25.15 7.00
CA GLY A 96 -9.49 26.47 6.46
C GLY A 96 -10.21 27.68 7.04
N LYS A 97 -10.85 27.55 8.21
CA LYS A 97 -11.49 28.66 8.93
C LYS A 97 -10.86 28.91 10.29
#